data_AF-A0A7G1KRA5-F1
#
_entry.id   AF-A0A7G1KRA5-F1
#
_cell.length_a   1.000
_cell.length_b   1.000
_cell.length_c   1.000
_cell.angle_alpha   90.00
_cell.angle_beta   90.00
_cell.angle_gamma   90.00
#
_symmetry.space_group_name_H-M   'P 1'
#
loop_
_entity.id
_entity.type
_entity.pdbx_description
1 polymer ?
#
loop_
_entity_poly.entity_id
_entity_poly.type
_entity_poly.pdbx_seq_one_letter_code
_entity_poly.pdbx_strand_id
1 'polypeptide(L)'
;MNHNMNNRPDRYAALERRHRVRIVAGLRDAGLSYTAIREQLGIPLRKVEQILGEAAALRAQGFSAAEVAAEIGVPAGSMGRVLPGPRSDQVTERQAQVLGGLSHMHGMQIDVLAEFLNVYESSAYAIAKLLVDNGQVSMAKVQRGRAWVWPRRDVAARYLGWRPSEWQPPLMFANHYRAVAQARIMLVGSDPELWVSERVLRHQAGVRLRSQEMRRGKAVLEVSTGREPRPGRPHVHDGWFLGVVDGIYGWWALEVELTEKDPRHLDTAMQGAFRAAIHAEPQRMTGVLYLCRTTSVMAAVEAARRRIPPELDLPELLFAIGDFDEQWQQFLTERRAVREARKANRHARTVLHISKEAS
;
A
#
# COMPACT_ATOMS: atom_id res chain seq x y z
N MET A 1 -9.55 40.42 -35.76
CA MET A 1 -10.40 40.50 -34.56
C MET A 1 -10.85 39.08 -34.21
N ASN A 2 -10.35 38.55 -33.09
CA ASN A 2 -10.73 37.26 -32.55
C ASN A 2 -12.17 37.35 -32.00
N HIS A 3 -13.08 36.54 -32.52
CA HIS A 3 -14.35 36.28 -31.85
C HIS A 3 -14.26 35.02 -31.00
N ASN A 4 -14.16 35.29 -29.70
CA ASN A 4 -14.36 34.40 -28.57
C ASN A 4 -15.57 33.46 -28.82
N MET A 5 -15.32 32.16 -29.02
CA MET A 5 -16.39 31.17 -28.98
C MET A 5 -16.71 30.79 -27.54
N ASN A 6 -17.95 31.10 -27.19
CA ASN A 6 -18.57 30.96 -25.90
C ASN A 6 -18.51 29.54 -25.33
N ASN A 7 -18.09 29.52 -24.07
CA ASN A 7 -18.26 28.51 -23.04
C ASN A 7 -19.76 28.29 -22.73
N ARG A 8 -20.54 27.73 -23.65
CA ARG A 8 -21.91 27.25 -23.37
C ARG A 8 -21.81 25.84 -22.78
N PRO A 9 -22.37 25.56 -21.59
CA PRO A 9 -22.45 24.19 -21.09
C PRO A 9 -23.27 23.39 -22.10
N ASP A 10 -22.66 22.32 -22.62
CA ASP A 10 -23.22 21.46 -23.66
C ASP A 10 -24.53 20.84 -23.18
N ARG A 11 -25.63 21.55 -23.44
CA ARG A 11 -27.00 21.20 -23.04
C ARG A 11 -27.37 19.82 -23.58
N TYR A 12 -26.81 19.45 -24.74
CA TYR A 12 -27.00 18.14 -25.36
C TYR A 12 -26.22 17.05 -24.63
N ALA A 13 -24.96 17.27 -24.24
CA ALA A 13 -24.20 16.27 -23.46
C ALA A 13 -24.81 15.96 -22.07
N ALA A 14 -25.52 16.92 -21.46
CA ALA A 14 -26.25 16.70 -20.22
C ALA A 14 -27.54 15.87 -20.42
N LEU A 15 -28.29 16.18 -21.49
CA LEU A 15 -29.48 15.42 -21.91
C LEU A 15 -29.11 14.00 -22.34
N GLU A 16 -28.03 13.84 -23.11
CA GLU A 16 -27.50 12.55 -23.56
C GLU A 16 -27.09 11.69 -22.36
N ARG A 17 -26.44 12.27 -21.34
CA ARG A 17 -26.14 11.56 -20.08
C ARG A 17 -27.40 11.12 -19.35
N ARG A 18 -28.44 11.96 -19.30
CA ARG A 18 -29.72 11.66 -18.63
C ARG A 18 -30.52 10.55 -19.33
N HIS A 19 -30.47 10.51 -20.66
CA HIS A 19 -31.24 9.55 -21.47
C HIS A 19 -30.40 8.40 -22.04
N ARG A 20 -29.13 8.29 -21.64
CA ARG A 20 -28.15 7.33 -22.19
C ARG A 20 -28.64 5.89 -22.22
N VAL A 21 -29.36 5.46 -21.18
CA VAL A 21 -29.95 4.12 -21.10
C VAL A 21 -30.93 3.87 -22.25
N ARG A 22 -31.85 4.82 -22.49
CA ARG A 22 -32.84 4.72 -23.58
C ARG A 22 -32.20 4.82 -24.95
N ILE A 23 -31.18 5.67 -25.11
CA ILE A 23 -30.46 5.83 -26.38
C ILE A 23 -29.74 4.54 -26.73
N VAL A 24 -28.99 3.95 -25.78
CA VAL A 24 -28.26 2.70 -26.01
C VAL A 24 -29.21 1.54 -26.30
N ALA A 25 -30.30 1.41 -25.53
CA ALA A 25 -31.33 0.40 -25.79
C ALA A 25 -31.96 0.59 -27.18
N GLY A 26 -32.39 1.80 -27.54
CA GLY A 26 -33.00 2.07 -28.84
C GLY A 26 -32.05 1.85 -30.02
N LEU A 27 -30.75 2.14 -29.89
CA LEU A 27 -29.77 1.83 -30.93
C LEU A 27 -29.58 0.31 -31.08
N ARG A 28 -29.63 -0.43 -29.97
CA ARG A 28 -29.55 -1.88 -30.01
C ARG A 28 -30.79 -2.50 -30.64
N ASP A 29 -31.98 -2.01 -30.29
CA ASP A 29 -33.25 -2.42 -30.90
C ASP A 29 -33.29 -2.12 -32.40
N ALA A 30 -32.60 -1.07 -32.84
CA ALA A 30 -32.39 -0.74 -34.26
C ALA A 30 -31.34 -1.63 -34.96
N GLY A 31 -30.81 -2.65 -34.28
CA GLY A 31 -29.90 -3.64 -34.85
C GLY A 31 -28.41 -3.28 -34.80
N LEU A 32 -28.02 -2.20 -34.11
CA LEU A 32 -26.60 -1.86 -34.02
C LEU A 32 -25.84 -2.84 -33.11
N SER A 33 -24.59 -3.13 -33.49
CA SER A 33 -23.66 -3.87 -32.65
C SER A 33 -23.12 -3.01 -31.51
N TYR A 34 -22.57 -3.67 -30.49
CA TYR A 34 -21.89 -2.97 -29.39
C TYR A 34 -20.76 -2.07 -29.89
N THR A 35 -20.01 -2.50 -30.92
CA THR A 35 -18.94 -1.71 -31.52
C THR A 35 -19.48 -0.41 -32.14
N ALA A 36 -20.57 -0.51 -32.92
CA ALA A 36 -21.21 0.65 -33.54
C ALA A 36 -21.79 1.62 -32.49
N ILE A 37 -22.46 1.10 -31.46
CA ILE A 37 -23.01 1.92 -30.37
C ILE A 37 -21.89 2.67 -29.63
N ARG A 38 -20.77 1.98 -29.32
CA ARG A 38 -19.63 2.60 -28.64
C ARG A 38 -19.05 3.75 -29.47
N GLU A 39 -18.94 3.56 -30.78
CA GLU A 39 -18.29 4.51 -31.70
C GLU A 39 -19.18 5.73 -31.91
N GLN A 40 -20.48 5.49 -32.10
CA GLN A 40 -21.47 6.55 -32.25
C GLN A 40 -21.61 7.43 -31.00
N LEU A 41 -21.55 6.82 -29.80
CA LEU A 41 -21.74 7.55 -28.53
C LEU A 41 -20.42 7.93 -27.84
N GLY A 42 -19.28 7.53 -28.39
CA GLY A 42 -17.96 7.75 -27.76
C GLY A 42 -17.84 7.13 -26.36
N ILE A 43 -18.50 6.00 -26.10
CA ILE A 43 -18.49 5.33 -24.78
C ILE A 43 -17.72 4.00 -24.80
N PRO A 44 -17.17 3.54 -23.66
CA PRO A 44 -16.52 2.23 -23.60
C PRO A 44 -17.51 1.07 -23.77
N LEU A 45 -17.06 -0.04 -24.36
CA LEU A 45 -17.82 -1.30 -24.49
C LEU A 45 -18.43 -1.76 -23.15
N ARG A 46 -17.67 -1.68 -22.06
CA ARG A 46 -18.16 -2.01 -20.71
C ARG A 46 -19.38 -1.18 -20.30
N LYS A 47 -19.49 0.06 -20.79
CA LYS A 47 -20.62 0.93 -20.45
C LYS A 47 -21.87 0.56 -21.24
N VAL A 48 -21.70 0.12 -22.49
CA VAL A 48 -22.77 -0.48 -23.30
C VAL A 48 -23.28 -1.75 -22.59
N GLU A 49 -22.38 -2.64 -22.18
CA GLU A 49 -22.73 -3.86 -21.46
C GLU A 49 -23.44 -3.60 -20.12
N GLN A 50 -23.00 -2.60 -19.35
CA GLN A 50 -23.69 -2.24 -18.10
C GLN A 50 -25.15 -1.81 -18.31
N ILE A 51 -25.50 -1.36 -19.51
CA ILE A 51 -26.86 -0.90 -19.84
C ILE A 51 -27.67 -2.05 -20.41
N LEU A 52 -27.11 -2.84 -21.34
CA LEU A 52 -27.82 -3.88 -22.07
C LEU A 52 -27.78 -5.24 -21.37
N GLY A 53 -26.66 -5.61 -20.75
CA GLY A 53 -26.49 -6.86 -20.01
C GLY A 53 -26.52 -8.14 -20.87
N GLU A 54 -26.54 -8.02 -22.20
CA GLU A 54 -26.69 -9.15 -23.13
C GLU A 54 -25.51 -10.12 -23.05
N ALA A 55 -24.27 -9.61 -22.99
CA ALA A 55 -23.11 -10.48 -22.95
C ALA A 55 -23.08 -11.30 -21.65
N ALA A 56 -23.48 -10.69 -20.52
CA ALA A 56 -23.58 -11.38 -19.24
C ALA A 56 -24.69 -12.44 -19.26
N ALA A 57 -25.84 -12.12 -19.86
CA ALA A 57 -26.96 -13.06 -19.99
C ALA A 57 -26.58 -14.27 -20.86
N LEU A 58 -25.94 -14.05 -22.02
CA LEU A 58 -25.48 -15.14 -22.88
C LEU A 58 -24.40 -15.99 -22.21
N ARG A 59 -23.46 -15.39 -21.48
CA ARG A 59 -22.49 -16.17 -20.70
C ARG A 59 -23.15 -17.01 -19.61
N ALA A 60 -24.18 -16.50 -18.95
CA ALA A 60 -24.93 -17.26 -17.95
C ALA A 60 -25.69 -18.45 -18.56
N GLN A 61 -26.05 -18.38 -19.84
CA GLN A 61 -26.66 -19.47 -20.60
C GLN A 61 -25.65 -20.51 -21.12
N GLY A 62 -24.35 -20.31 -20.88
CA GLY A 62 -23.29 -21.27 -21.21
C GLY A 62 -22.56 -21.01 -22.53
N PHE A 63 -22.90 -19.95 -23.29
CA PHE A 63 -22.20 -19.60 -24.53
C PHE A 63 -20.72 -19.28 -24.28
N SER A 64 -19.85 -19.69 -25.18
CA SER A 64 -18.41 -19.36 -25.16
C SER A 64 -18.17 -17.87 -25.41
N ALA A 65 -16.99 -17.37 -25.00
CA ALA A 65 -16.65 -15.97 -25.24
C ALA A 65 -16.62 -15.59 -26.72
N ALA A 66 -16.28 -16.53 -27.61
CA ALA A 66 -16.27 -16.30 -29.05
C ALA A 66 -17.70 -16.18 -29.61
N GLU A 67 -18.62 -17.04 -29.18
CA GLU A 67 -20.03 -16.99 -29.58
C GLU A 67 -20.70 -15.70 -29.12
N VAL A 68 -20.48 -15.31 -27.86
CA VAL A 68 -21.00 -14.05 -27.33
C VAL A 68 -20.43 -12.85 -28.07
N ALA A 69 -19.14 -12.87 -28.42
CA ALA A 69 -18.51 -11.79 -29.17
C ALA A 69 -19.13 -11.61 -30.56
N ALA A 70 -19.42 -12.72 -31.25
CA ALA A 70 -20.09 -12.71 -32.53
C ALA A 70 -21.52 -12.13 -32.41
N GLU A 71 -22.27 -12.57 -31.41
CA GLU A 71 -23.67 -12.16 -31.19
C GLU A 71 -23.84 -10.66 -30.92
N ILE A 72 -22.96 -10.08 -30.09
CA ILE A 72 -23.01 -8.65 -29.76
C ILE A 72 -22.20 -7.78 -30.73
N GLY A 73 -21.53 -8.39 -31.71
CA GLY A 73 -20.74 -7.73 -32.75
C GLY A 73 -19.51 -6.99 -32.22
N VAL A 74 -18.69 -7.69 -31.44
CA VAL A 74 -17.36 -7.23 -30.99
C VAL A 74 -16.28 -8.24 -31.38
N PRO A 75 -15.01 -7.82 -31.57
CA PRO A 75 -13.91 -8.77 -31.77
C PRO A 75 -13.76 -9.68 -30.53
N ALA A 76 -13.53 -10.98 -30.72
CA ALA A 76 -13.39 -11.94 -29.61
C ALA A 76 -12.34 -11.51 -28.56
N GLY A 77 -11.20 -10.97 -28.99
CA GLY A 77 -10.17 -10.44 -28.10
C GLY A 77 -10.59 -9.20 -27.28
N SER A 78 -11.71 -8.56 -27.64
CA SER A 78 -12.28 -7.42 -26.89
C SER A 78 -13.25 -7.85 -25.79
N MET A 79 -13.55 -9.15 -25.64
CA MET A 79 -14.50 -9.62 -24.63
C MET A 79 -14.12 -9.27 -23.19
N GLY A 80 -12.82 -9.22 -22.88
CA GLY A 80 -12.34 -8.74 -21.56
C GLY A 80 -12.61 -7.26 -21.28
N ARG A 81 -12.99 -6.48 -22.30
CA ARG A 81 -13.44 -5.08 -22.18
C ARG A 81 -14.96 -4.95 -22.09
N VAL A 82 -15.71 -6.01 -22.43
CA VAL A 82 -17.17 -6.07 -22.35
C VAL A 82 -17.55 -6.65 -20.99
N LEU A 83 -17.09 -7.87 -20.71
CA LEU A 83 -17.33 -8.57 -19.47
C LEU A 83 -16.12 -8.47 -18.56
N PRO A 84 -16.32 -8.29 -17.24
CA PRO A 84 -15.24 -8.57 -16.31
C PRO A 84 -14.77 -9.99 -16.57
N GLY A 85 -13.44 -10.20 -16.65
CA GLY A 85 -12.89 -11.55 -16.72
C GLY A 85 -13.42 -12.39 -15.55
N PRO A 86 -13.44 -13.73 -15.68
CA PRO A 86 -13.81 -14.58 -14.56
C PRO A 86 -13.04 -14.14 -13.31
N ARG A 87 -13.73 -14.11 -12.15
CA ARG A 87 -13.05 -13.95 -10.87
C ARG A 87 -11.99 -15.04 -10.80
N SER A 88 -10.74 -14.64 -10.99
CA SER A 88 -9.62 -15.55 -10.77
C SER A 88 -9.51 -15.71 -9.27
N ASP A 89 -9.92 -16.87 -8.76
CA ASP A 89 -9.64 -17.25 -7.38
C ASP A 89 -8.14 -17.43 -7.15
N GLN A 90 -7.36 -17.60 -8.23
CA GLN A 90 -5.90 -17.59 -8.17
C GLN A 90 -5.41 -16.15 -8.06
N VAL A 91 -4.94 -15.82 -6.85
CA VAL A 91 -4.19 -14.61 -6.55
C VAL A 91 -2.82 -14.73 -7.22
N THR A 92 -2.47 -13.80 -8.12
CA THR A 92 -1.13 -13.78 -8.71
C THR A 92 -0.08 -13.49 -7.64
N GLU A 93 1.17 -13.89 -7.84
CA GLU A 93 2.26 -13.61 -6.89
C GLU A 93 2.32 -12.12 -6.50
N ARG A 94 2.14 -11.21 -7.47
CA ARG A 94 2.09 -9.77 -7.23
C ARG A 94 0.88 -9.35 -6.38
N GLN A 95 -0.28 -9.95 -6.61
CA GLN A 95 -1.46 -9.69 -5.77
C GLN A 95 -1.25 -10.23 -4.35
N ALA A 96 -0.60 -11.40 -4.19
CA ALA A 96 -0.28 -11.96 -2.90
C ALA A 96 0.71 -11.06 -2.14
N GLN A 97 1.72 -10.52 -2.83
CA GLN A 97 2.64 -9.54 -2.28
C GLN A 97 1.91 -8.26 -1.81
N VAL A 98 0.94 -7.76 -2.58
CA VAL A 98 0.09 -6.62 -2.14
C VAL A 98 -0.68 -7.00 -0.89
N LEU A 99 -1.41 -8.10 -0.90
CA LEU A 99 -2.27 -8.49 0.22
C LEU A 99 -1.45 -8.74 1.49
N GLY A 100 -0.29 -9.40 1.39
CA GLY A 100 0.64 -9.56 2.50
C GLY A 100 1.17 -8.23 3.01
N GLY A 101 1.72 -7.39 2.12
CA GLY A 101 2.25 -6.08 2.47
C GLY A 101 1.20 -5.18 3.16
N LEU A 102 -0.01 -5.10 2.62
CA LEU A 102 -1.08 -4.30 3.22
C LEU A 102 -1.54 -4.87 4.57
N SER A 103 -1.58 -6.21 4.73
CA SER A 103 -1.96 -6.86 5.99
C SER A 103 -0.98 -6.58 7.11
N HIS A 104 0.32 -6.54 6.80
CA HIS A 104 1.36 -6.22 7.76
C HIS A 104 1.43 -4.72 8.11
N MET A 105 1.03 -3.83 7.20
CA MET A 105 1.23 -2.38 7.30
C MET A 105 -0.06 -1.56 7.59
N HIS A 106 -1.15 -2.19 8.02
CA HIS A 106 -2.47 -1.53 8.21
C HIS A 106 -3.08 -0.95 6.92
N GLY A 107 -2.47 -1.19 5.76
CA GLY A 107 -2.78 -0.55 4.48
C GLY A 107 -1.72 0.44 4.03
N MET A 108 -1.87 0.95 2.81
CA MET A 108 -0.96 1.94 2.21
C MET A 108 -1.76 2.91 1.33
N GLN A 109 -1.29 4.15 1.19
CA GLN A 109 -1.78 5.03 0.12
C GLN A 109 -1.28 4.53 -1.23
N ILE A 110 -2.07 4.76 -2.29
CA ILE A 110 -1.79 4.25 -3.64
C ILE A 110 -0.39 4.62 -4.15
N ASP A 111 0.09 5.81 -3.84
CA ASP A 111 1.43 6.27 -4.20
C ASP A 111 2.53 5.49 -3.45
N VAL A 112 2.33 5.22 -2.16
CA VAL A 112 3.24 4.37 -1.36
C VAL A 112 3.18 2.92 -1.83
N LEU A 113 1.99 2.41 -2.17
CA LEU A 113 1.82 1.07 -2.73
C LEU A 113 2.52 0.93 -4.10
N ALA A 114 2.52 1.98 -4.91
CA ALA A 114 3.26 2.00 -6.17
C ALA A 114 4.77 1.85 -5.94
N GLU A 115 5.29 2.56 -4.95
CA GLU A 115 6.69 2.41 -4.53
C GLU A 115 6.95 1.05 -3.89
N PHE A 116 6.03 0.51 -3.09
CA PHE A 116 6.15 -0.84 -2.56
C PHE A 116 6.34 -1.89 -3.66
N LEU A 117 5.54 -1.79 -4.72
CA LEU A 117 5.59 -2.72 -5.85
C LEU A 117 6.64 -2.37 -6.91
N ASN A 118 7.35 -1.25 -6.77
CA ASN A 118 8.24 -0.71 -7.78
C ASN A 118 7.59 -0.46 -9.15
N VAL A 119 6.35 0.04 -9.17
CA VAL A 119 5.57 0.30 -10.38
C VAL A 119 5.10 1.75 -10.44
N TYR A 120 4.55 2.17 -11.58
CA TYR A 120 3.88 3.46 -11.70
C TYR A 120 2.56 3.47 -10.92
N GLU A 121 2.16 4.65 -10.43
CA GLU A 121 0.93 4.85 -9.65
C GLU A 121 -0.32 4.31 -10.36
N SER A 122 -0.40 4.46 -11.70
CA SER A 122 -1.50 3.94 -12.51
C SER A 122 -1.61 2.41 -12.46
N SER A 123 -0.47 1.71 -12.46
CA SER A 123 -0.43 0.25 -12.34
C SER A 123 -0.83 -0.21 -10.93
N ALA A 124 -0.36 0.49 -9.89
CA ALA A 124 -0.77 0.21 -8.52
C ALA A 124 -2.28 0.41 -8.32
N TYR A 125 -2.84 1.47 -8.91
CA TYR A 125 -4.28 1.72 -8.91
C TYR A 125 -5.07 0.62 -9.62
N ALA A 126 -4.60 0.15 -10.79
CA ALA A 126 -5.24 -0.94 -11.52
C ALA A 126 -5.25 -2.25 -10.70
N ILE A 127 -4.14 -2.58 -10.04
CA ILE A 127 -4.05 -3.75 -9.16
C ILE A 127 -4.99 -3.60 -7.96
N ALA A 128 -4.97 -2.46 -7.28
CA ALA A 128 -5.84 -2.19 -6.14
C ALA A 128 -7.32 -2.27 -6.54
N LYS A 129 -7.70 -1.70 -7.70
CA LYS A 129 -9.06 -1.77 -8.20
C LYS A 129 -9.51 -3.22 -8.47
N LEU A 130 -8.65 -4.04 -9.06
CA LEU A 130 -8.96 -5.46 -9.27
C LEU A 130 -9.19 -6.19 -7.94
N LEU A 131 -8.35 -5.92 -6.94
CA LEU A 131 -8.53 -6.48 -5.59
C LEU A 131 -9.81 -5.99 -4.90
N VAL A 132 -10.24 -4.75 -5.17
CA VAL A 132 -11.53 -4.23 -4.70
C VAL A 132 -12.69 -4.96 -5.38
N ASP A 133 -12.64 -5.11 -6.70
CA ASP A 133 -13.67 -5.79 -7.48
C ASP A 133 -13.78 -7.30 -7.09
N ASN A 134 -12.67 -7.89 -6.64
CA ASN A 134 -12.59 -9.24 -6.05
C ASN A 134 -13.02 -9.30 -4.57
N GLY A 135 -13.34 -8.17 -3.93
CA GLY A 135 -13.76 -8.12 -2.54
C GLY A 135 -12.64 -8.36 -1.52
N GLN A 136 -11.37 -8.33 -1.91
CA GLN A 136 -10.23 -8.66 -1.05
C GLN A 136 -9.71 -7.45 -0.27
N VAL A 137 -9.87 -6.25 -0.82
CA VAL A 137 -9.45 -4.99 -0.20
C VAL A 137 -10.56 -3.94 -0.24
N SER A 138 -10.42 -2.92 0.60
CA SER A 138 -11.16 -1.67 0.53
C SER A 138 -10.23 -0.57 0.04
N MET A 139 -10.79 0.42 -0.65
CA MET A 139 -10.06 1.61 -1.09
C MET A 139 -10.89 2.86 -0.85
N ALA A 140 -10.39 3.79 -0.03
CA ALA A 140 -11.04 5.08 0.22
C ALA A 140 -10.05 6.16 0.67
N LYS A 141 -10.51 7.42 0.68
CA LYS A 141 -9.76 8.51 1.32
C LYS A 141 -9.95 8.46 2.84
N VAL A 142 -8.84 8.28 3.56
CA VAL A 142 -8.81 8.33 5.04
C VAL A 142 -8.33 9.69 5.51
N GLN A 143 -7.33 10.27 4.83
CA GLN A 143 -6.77 11.59 5.13
C GLN A 143 -6.44 12.35 3.83
N ARG A 144 -5.81 13.52 3.94
CA ARG A 144 -5.29 14.27 2.78
C ARG A 144 -4.33 13.38 1.94
N GLY A 145 -4.32 13.62 0.63
CA GLY A 145 -3.51 12.86 -0.32
C GLY A 145 -4.29 11.80 -1.11
N ARG A 146 -3.59 10.75 -1.54
CA ARG A 146 -4.15 9.64 -2.34
C ARG A 146 -5.04 8.73 -1.49
N ALA A 147 -5.89 7.95 -2.17
CA ALA A 147 -6.70 6.94 -1.48
C ALA A 147 -5.80 5.91 -0.79
N TRP A 148 -6.24 5.45 0.37
CA TRP A 148 -5.68 4.31 1.07
C TRP A 148 -6.28 3.02 0.53
N VAL A 149 -5.49 1.96 0.52
CA VAL A 149 -5.90 0.58 0.23
C VAL A 149 -5.58 -0.26 1.46
N TRP A 150 -6.53 -1.06 1.92
CA TRP A 150 -6.33 -1.95 3.07
C TRP A 150 -7.14 -3.24 2.90
N PRO A 151 -6.67 -4.38 3.44
CA PRO A 151 -7.36 -5.65 3.26
C PRO A 151 -8.68 -5.68 4.04
N ARG A 152 -9.59 -6.55 3.60
CA ARG A 152 -10.69 -7.00 4.47
C ARG A 152 -10.12 -7.74 5.67
N ARG A 153 -10.87 -7.78 6.78
CA ARG A 153 -10.39 -8.36 8.04
C ARG A 153 -10.02 -9.84 7.93
N ASP A 154 -10.82 -10.61 7.20
CA ASP A 154 -10.61 -12.03 6.93
C ASP A 154 -9.39 -12.27 6.02
N VAL A 155 -9.15 -11.37 5.07
CA VAL A 155 -7.94 -11.39 4.23
C VAL A 155 -6.72 -11.09 5.09
N ALA A 156 -6.77 -10.03 5.91
CA ALA A 156 -5.68 -9.73 6.85
C ALA A 156 -5.38 -10.91 7.77
N ALA A 157 -6.43 -11.58 8.27
CA ALA A 157 -6.26 -12.72 9.15
C ALA A 157 -5.55 -13.90 8.50
N ARG A 158 -5.80 -14.15 7.20
CA ARG A 158 -5.13 -15.21 6.44
C ARG A 158 -3.63 -14.97 6.29
N TYR A 159 -3.22 -13.73 6.02
CA TYR A 159 -1.80 -13.39 5.86
C TYR A 159 -1.06 -13.25 7.19
N LEU A 160 -1.75 -12.82 8.25
CA LEU A 160 -1.13 -12.67 9.56
C LEU A 160 -1.10 -13.99 10.34
N GLY A 161 -2.03 -14.91 10.10
CA GLY A 161 -2.18 -16.14 10.89
C GLY A 161 -2.99 -15.97 12.18
N TRP A 162 -3.50 -14.75 12.45
CA TRP A 162 -4.46 -14.47 13.53
C TRP A 162 -5.45 -13.41 13.08
N ARG A 163 -6.59 -13.29 13.76
CA ARG A 163 -7.60 -12.26 13.44
C ARG A 163 -7.24 -10.93 14.10
N PRO A 164 -6.81 -9.89 13.35
CA PRO A 164 -6.46 -8.60 13.96
C PRO A 164 -7.69 -7.85 14.50
N SER A 165 -7.51 -7.11 15.60
CA SER A 165 -8.53 -6.22 16.18
C SER A 165 -8.67 -4.92 15.38
N GLU A 166 -7.54 -4.26 15.10
CA GLU A 166 -7.46 -3.09 14.23
C GLU A 166 -6.92 -3.57 12.87
N TRP A 167 -7.73 -3.62 11.81
CA TRP A 167 -7.30 -4.12 10.48
C TRP A 167 -7.32 -3.05 9.38
N GLN A 168 -7.91 -1.90 9.65
CA GLN A 168 -7.96 -0.75 8.76
C GLN A 168 -7.06 0.36 9.32
N PRO A 169 -6.56 1.29 8.48
CA PRO A 169 -5.71 2.38 8.95
C PRO A 169 -6.55 3.36 9.79
N PRO A 170 -6.28 3.50 11.10
CA PRO A 170 -7.00 4.44 11.94
C PRO A 170 -6.60 5.88 11.58
N LEU A 171 -7.58 6.79 11.53
CA LEU A 171 -7.36 8.18 11.15
C LEU A 171 -6.26 8.86 11.99
N MET A 172 -6.25 8.59 13.30
CA MET A 172 -5.30 9.18 14.24
C MET A 172 -3.84 8.84 13.93
N PHE A 173 -3.57 7.64 13.38
CA PHE A 173 -2.21 7.16 13.11
C PHE A 173 -1.91 7.01 11.62
N ALA A 174 -2.79 7.49 10.74
CA ALA A 174 -2.63 7.30 9.29
C ALA A 174 -1.32 7.92 8.77
N ASN A 175 -0.92 9.11 9.25
CA ASN A 175 0.38 9.70 8.91
C ASN A 175 1.56 8.87 9.40
N HIS A 176 1.44 8.29 10.59
CA HIS A 176 2.47 7.42 11.16
C HIS A 176 2.62 6.14 10.34
N TYR A 177 1.54 5.42 10.09
CA TYR A 177 1.58 4.19 9.29
C TYR A 177 2.02 4.43 7.84
N ARG A 178 1.71 5.60 7.27
CA ARG A 178 2.27 5.99 5.98
C ARG A 178 3.79 6.09 6.06
N ALA A 179 4.32 6.77 7.08
CA ALA A 179 5.75 6.97 7.25
C ALA A 179 6.48 5.64 7.54
N VAL A 180 5.91 4.76 8.36
CA VAL A 180 6.47 3.41 8.60
C VAL A 180 6.47 2.58 7.32
N ALA A 181 5.42 2.66 6.49
CA ALA A 181 5.41 1.99 5.19
C ALA A 181 6.48 2.53 4.23
N GLN A 182 6.71 3.84 4.21
CA GLN A 182 7.79 4.46 3.44
C GLN A 182 9.18 4.04 3.96
N ALA A 183 9.38 4.03 5.29
CA ALA A 183 10.61 3.56 5.92
C ALA A 183 10.91 2.11 5.55
N ARG A 184 9.91 1.21 5.64
CA ARG A 184 10.04 -0.19 5.18
C ARG A 184 10.53 -0.25 3.73
N ILE A 185 9.89 0.50 2.84
CA ILE A 185 10.22 0.48 1.41
C ILE A 185 11.65 0.96 1.16
N MET A 186 12.07 2.03 1.86
CA MET A 186 13.39 2.60 1.74
C MET A 186 14.48 1.66 2.27
N LEU A 187 14.23 1.03 3.42
CA LEU A 187 15.22 0.20 4.11
C LEU A 187 15.37 -1.19 3.49
N VAL A 188 14.25 -1.83 3.12
CA VAL A 188 14.25 -3.25 2.70
C VAL A 188 13.29 -3.56 1.55
N GLY A 189 12.63 -2.55 0.97
CA GLY A 189 11.73 -2.73 -0.15
C GLY A 189 10.46 -3.52 0.20
N SER A 190 10.15 -4.52 -0.62
CA SER A 190 8.92 -5.32 -0.51
C SER A 190 9.13 -6.77 -0.08
N ASP A 191 10.37 -7.12 0.25
CA ASP A 191 10.71 -8.43 0.78
C ASP A 191 10.03 -8.62 2.16
N PRO A 192 9.23 -9.69 2.33
CA PRO A 192 8.63 -10.00 3.63
C PRO A 192 9.63 -10.59 4.65
N GLU A 193 10.73 -11.19 4.21
CA GLU A 193 11.69 -11.85 5.11
C GLU A 193 12.60 -10.86 5.83
N LEU A 194 12.78 -9.67 5.24
CA LEU A 194 13.62 -8.61 5.77
C LEU A 194 12.87 -7.64 6.71
N TRP A 195 11.59 -7.89 7.01
CA TRP A 195 10.76 -6.98 7.80
C TRP A 195 9.81 -7.70 8.77
N VAL A 196 9.82 -7.27 10.03
CA VAL A 196 8.82 -7.64 11.04
C VAL A 196 8.02 -6.40 11.40
N SER A 197 6.72 -6.38 11.13
CA SER A 197 5.89 -5.19 11.39
C SER A 197 5.54 -5.03 12.87
N GLU A 198 5.36 -3.78 13.31
CA GLU A 198 4.80 -3.41 14.63
C GLU A 198 3.62 -4.30 15.03
N ARG A 199 2.73 -4.58 14.10
CA ARG A 199 1.57 -5.44 14.31
C ARG A 199 1.94 -6.88 14.73
N VAL A 200 2.94 -7.47 14.07
CA VAL A 200 3.47 -8.79 14.43
C VAL A 200 4.14 -8.73 15.80
N LEU A 201 4.98 -7.71 16.01
CA LEU A 201 5.69 -7.50 17.28
C LEU A 201 4.70 -7.34 18.45
N ARG A 202 3.65 -6.53 18.29
CA ARG A 202 2.58 -6.33 19.26
C ARG A 202 1.81 -7.62 19.53
N HIS A 203 1.48 -8.39 18.48
CA HIS A 203 0.80 -9.65 18.66
C HIS A 203 1.63 -10.63 19.49
N GLN A 204 2.90 -10.81 19.13
CA GLN A 204 3.83 -11.69 19.83
C GLN A 204 4.09 -11.22 21.27
N ALA A 205 4.26 -9.92 21.50
CA ALA A 205 4.38 -9.35 22.84
C ALA A 205 3.11 -9.64 23.67
N GLY A 206 1.93 -9.43 23.10
CA GLY A 206 0.66 -9.73 23.76
C GLY A 206 0.47 -11.21 24.10
N VAL A 207 0.89 -12.13 23.22
CA VAL A 207 0.89 -13.58 23.49
C VAL A 207 1.82 -13.90 24.66
N ARG A 208 3.05 -13.37 24.64
CA ARG A 208 4.05 -13.57 25.70
C ARG A 208 3.54 -13.04 27.05
N LEU A 209 3.06 -11.80 27.10
CA LEU A 209 2.53 -11.18 28.32
C LEU A 209 1.36 -11.96 28.90
N ARG A 210 0.38 -12.35 28.07
CA ARG A 210 -0.74 -13.19 28.54
C ARG A 210 -0.24 -14.50 29.14
N SER A 211 0.72 -15.17 28.50
CA SER A 211 1.27 -16.43 29.00
C SER A 211 2.02 -16.27 30.34
N GLN A 212 2.75 -15.17 30.52
CA GLN A 212 3.49 -14.88 31.75
C GLN A 212 2.57 -14.46 32.90
N GLU A 213 1.60 -13.60 32.63
CA GLU A 213 0.69 -13.08 33.65
C GLU A 213 -0.35 -14.14 34.08
N MET A 214 -0.79 -15.01 33.17
CA MET A 214 -1.59 -16.19 33.53
C MET A 214 -0.85 -17.10 34.52
N ARG A 215 0.45 -17.32 34.32
CA ARG A 215 1.28 -18.11 35.26
C ARG A 215 1.43 -17.42 36.63
N ARG A 216 1.29 -16.09 36.68
CA ARG A 216 1.46 -15.27 37.89
C ARG A 216 0.14 -14.87 38.56
N GLY A 217 -1.01 -15.23 37.98
CA GLY A 217 -2.34 -14.86 38.48
C GLY A 217 -2.62 -13.34 38.48
N LYS A 218 -1.94 -12.57 37.62
CA LYS A 218 -2.00 -11.10 37.58
C LYS A 218 -2.75 -10.59 36.35
N ALA A 219 -3.23 -9.35 36.43
CA ALA A 219 -3.89 -8.68 35.30
C ALA A 219 -2.88 -8.39 34.16
N VAL A 220 -3.30 -8.64 32.92
CA VAL A 220 -2.45 -8.47 31.73
C VAL A 220 -2.10 -6.99 31.55
N LEU A 221 -0.82 -6.64 31.70
CA LEU A 221 -0.34 -5.31 31.39
C LEU A 221 -0.49 -5.03 29.88
N GLU A 222 -1.11 -3.90 29.54
CA GLU A 222 -1.16 -3.42 28.17
C GLU A 222 0.21 -2.91 27.72
N VAL A 223 0.53 -3.10 26.44
CA VAL A 223 1.70 -2.49 25.79
C VAL A 223 1.56 -0.97 25.85
N SER A 224 2.65 -0.27 26.13
CA SER A 224 2.69 1.19 26.04
C SER A 224 2.56 1.60 24.56
N THR A 225 1.47 2.27 24.20
CA THR A 225 1.24 2.73 22.83
C THR A 225 0.85 4.19 22.81
N GLY A 226 1.35 4.94 21.83
CA GLY A 226 0.89 6.30 21.53
C GLY A 226 1.77 7.42 22.07
N ARG A 227 1.19 8.63 22.14
CA ARG A 227 1.90 9.88 22.42
C ARG A 227 2.36 10.04 23.87
N GLU A 228 1.76 9.27 24.78
CA GLU A 228 1.98 9.33 26.23
C GLU A 228 2.41 7.94 26.73
N PRO A 229 3.69 7.59 26.57
CA PRO A 229 4.21 6.30 27.03
C PRO A 229 4.15 6.24 28.56
N ARG A 230 3.80 5.06 29.09
CA ARG A 230 3.69 4.84 30.54
C ARG A 230 4.92 4.12 31.06
N PRO A 231 5.56 4.63 32.13
CA PRO A 231 6.69 3.94 32.75
C PRO A 231 6.36 2.50 33.15
N GLY A 232 7.32 1.59 32.96
CA GLY A 232 7.19 0.17 33.34
C GLY A 232 6.29 -0.68 32.44
N ARG A 233 5.69 -0.11 31.39
CA ARG A 233 4.93 -0.89 30.40
C ARG A 233 5.84 -1.40 29.28
N PRO A 234 5.56 -2.59 28.69
CA PRO A 234 6.29 -3.11 27.55
C PRO A 234 6.21 -2.16 26.35
N HIS A 235 7.34 -1.98 25.65
CA HIS A 235 7.44 -1.19 24.42
C HIS A 235 7.41 -2.10 23.20
N VAL A 236 6.89 -1.58 22.08
CA VAL A 236 6.91 -2.25 20.78
C VAL A 236 7.38 -1.23 19.74
N HIS A 237 8.40 -1.62 18.98
CA HIS A 237 8.95 -0.82 17.89
C HIS A 237 8.00 -0.73 16.70
N ASP A 238 8.18 0.29 15.86
CA ASP A 238 7.42 0.48 14.62
C ASP A 238 7.71 -0.59 13.55
N GLY A 239 8.85 -1.25 13.69
CA GLY A 239 9.20 -2.46 12.96
C GLY A 239 10.60 -2.91 13.29
N TRP A 240 10.90 -4.15 12.91
CA TRP A 240 12.28 -4.63 12.81
C TRP A 240 12.63 -4.84 11.35
N PHE A 241 13.86 -4.56 10.98
CA PHE A 241 14.34 -4.82 9.63
C PHE A 241 15.73 -5.42 9.64
N LEU A 242 16.01 -6.27 8.66
CA LEU A 242 17.33 -6.85 8.43
C LEU A 242 17.99 -6.08 7.29
N GLY A 243 19.03 -5.31 7.59
CA GLY A 243 19.63 -4.41 6.63
C GLY A 243 20.92 -3.77 7.12
N VAL A 244 21.39 -2.77 6.37
CA VAL A 244 22.62 -2.02 6.68
C VAL A 244 22.25 -0.62 7.17
N VAL A 245 22.80 -0.23 8.31
CA VAL A 245 22.77 1.15 8.82
C VAL A 245 24.20 1.55 9.15
N ASP A 246 24.65 2.69 8.64
CA ASP A 246 26.01 3.21 8.83
C ASP A 246 27.12 2.16 8.57
N GLY A 247 26.92 1.35 7.52
CA GLY A 247 27.86 0.31 7.11
C GLY A 247 27.77 -1.01 7.90
N ILE A 248 26.85 -1.11 8.86
CA ILE A 248 26.73 -2.28 9.75
C ILE A 248 25.47 -3.07 9.41
N TYR A 249 25.67 -4.32 8.99
CA TYR A 249 24.58 -5.25 8.66
C TYR A 249 24.05 -5.97 9.89
N GLY A 250 22.72 -6.06 10.01
CA GLY A 250 22.07 -6.89 11.02
C GLY A 250 20.60 -6.52 11.22
N TRP A 251 20.01 -7.04 12.29
CA TRP A 251 18.63 -6.71 12.65
C TRP A 251 18.59 -5.39 13.41
N TRP A 252 17.81 -4.44 12.93
CA TRP A 252 17.65 -3.12 13.53
C TRP A 252 16.21 -2.92 13.98
N ALA A 253 16.06 -2.34 15.16
CA ALA A 253 14.78 -1.85 15.64
C ALA A 253 14.52 -0.44 15.08
N LEU A 254 13.37 -0.22 14.47
CA LEU A 254 12.98 1.06 13.89
C LEU A 254 12.00 1.80 14.79
N GLU A 255 12.24 3.10 14.95
CA GLU A 255 11.28 4.08 15.45
C GLU A 255 11.12 5.20 14.41
N VAL A 256 9.88 5.60 14.14
CA VAL A 256 9.57 6.72 13.23
C VAL A 256 8.94 7.87 14.03
N GLU A 257 9.65 8.99 14.13
CA GLU A 257 9.20 10.13 14.94
C GLU A 257 8.82 11.31 14.05
N LEU A 258 7.52 11.59 13.98
CA LEU A 258 6.97 12.61 13.07
C LEU A 258 6.75 13.97 13.73
N THR A 259 6.61 14.00 15.05
CA THR A 259 6.27 15.21 15.82
C THR A 259 7.02 15.19 17.13
N GLU A 260 7.39 16.38 17.59
CA GLU A 260 8.06 16.53 18.88
C GLU A 260 7.12 16.10 20.02
N LYS A 261 7.66 15.26 20.91
CA LYS A 261 7.00 14.78 22.12
C LYS A 261 7.47 15.61 23.31
N ASP A 262 6.69 15.61 24.38
CA ASP A 262 7.17 16.12 25.67
C ASP A 262 8.49 15.40 26.04
N PRO A 263 9.53 16.12 26.53
CA PRO A 263 10.81 15.50 26.84
C PRO A 263 10.73 14.30 27.78
N ARG A 264 9.82 14.31 28.78
CA ARG A 264 9.65 13.18 29.72
C ARG A 264 9.04 11.96 29.03
N HIS A 265 8.11 12.21 28.11
CA HIS A 265 7.53 11.15 27.27
C HIS A 265 8.57 10.58 26.33
N LEU A 266 9.42 11.41 25.73
CA LEU A 266 10.48 10.93 24.84
C LEU A 266 11.52 10.11 25.59
N ASP A 267 11.93 10.55 26.78
CA ASP A 267 12.86 9.78 27.64
C ASP A 267 12.26 8.41 28.00
N THR A 268 10.97 8.37 28.37
CA THR A 268 10.27 7.11 28.70
C THR A 268 10.16 6.19 27.48
N ALA A 269 9.81 6.73 26.30
CA ALA A 269 9.73 5.96 25.06
C ALA A 269 11.09 5.40 24.66
N MET A 270 12.15 6.21 24.74
CA MET A 270 13.50 5.79 24.36
C MET A 270 14.05 4.72 25.30
N GLN A 271 13.87 4.86 26.61
CA GLN A 271 14.22 3.79 27.56
C GLN A 271 13.44 2.50 27.27
N GLY A 272 12.16 2.62 26.89
CA GLY A 272 11.34 1.50 26.44
C GLY A 272 11.89 0.82 25.19
N ALA A 273 12.26 1.61 24.18
CA ALA A 273 12.83 1.15 22.92
C ALA A 273 14.16 0.42 23.14
N PHE A 274 15.09 1.00 23.90
CA PHE A 274 16.36 0.36 24.20
C PHE A 274 16.17 -0.95 24.98
N ARG A 275 15.34 -0.95 26.02
CA ARG A 275 15.03 -2.18 26.77
C ARG A 275 14.41 -3.26 25.88
N ALA A 276 13.51 -2.88 24.97
CA ALA A 276 12.89 -3.81 24.02
C ALA A 276 13.89 -4.38 23.01
N ALA A 277 14.84 -3.56 22.54
CA ALA A 277 15.90 -4.00 21.63
C ALA A 277 16.93 -4.92 22.31
N ILE A 278 17.34 -4.61 23.55
CA ILE A 278 18.26 -5.43 24.35
C ILE A 278 17.69 -6.84 24.56
N HIS A 279 16.40 -6.94 24.83
CA HIS A 279 15.71 -8.20 25.11
C HIS A 279 14.91 -8.73 23.91
N ALA A 280 15.27 -8.31 22.70
CA ALA A 280 14.60 -8.77 21.50
C ALA A 280 14.87 -10.26 21.26
N GLU A 281 13.79 -11.00 21.01
CA GLU A 281 13.80 -12.42 20.66
C GLU A 281 12.77 -12.65 19.53
N PRO A 282 13.04 -13.57 18.58
CA PRO A 282 14.23 -14.43 18.49
C PRO A 282 15.45 -13.74 17.90
N GLN A 283 15.29 -12.52 17.37
CA GLN A 283 16.36 -11.80 16.70
C GLN A 283 17.11 -10.91 17.68
N ARG A 284 18.44 -11.02 17.70
CA ARG A 284 19.30 -10.08 18.42
C ARG A 284 19.39 -8.78 17.62
N MET A 285 19.05 -7.64 18.24
CA MET A 285 19.17 -6.35 17.59
C MET A 285 20.63 -5.86 17.59
N THR A 286 21.08 -5.39 16.44
CA THR A 286 22.33 -4.66 16.22
C THR A 286 22.22 -3.23 16.77
N GLY A 287 21.06 -2.61 16.65
CA GLY A 287 20.85 -1.25 17.12
C GLY A 287 19.42 -0.76 16.98
N VAL A 288 19.22 0.49 17.40
CA VAL A 288 17.95 1.22 17.27
C VAL A 288 18.16 2.39 16.31
N LEU A 289 17.39 2.40 15.22
CA LEU A 289 17.34 3.47 14.23
C LEU A 289 16.12 4.34 14.48
N TYR A 290 16.34 5.64 14.66
CA TYR A 290 15.29 6.65 14.67
C TYR A 290 15.26 7.39 13.32
N LEU A 291 14.13 7.33 12.62
CA LEU A 291 13.86 8.17 11.45
C LEU A 291 12.94 9.31 11.85
N CYS A 292 13.46 10.53 11.79
CA CYS A 292 12.82 11.73 12.33
C CYS A 292 12.45 12.68 11.20
N ARG A 293 11.26 13.30 11.25
CA ARG A 293 10.80 14.19 10.16
C ARG A 293 11.39 15.61 10.19
N THR A 294 11.76 16.13 11.37
CA THR A 294 12.27 17.52 11.48
C THR A 294 13.54 17.57 12.29
N THR A 295 14.33 18.61 12.05
CA THR A 295 15.54 18.91 12.84
C THR A 295 15.23 19.08 14.33
N SER A 296 14.07 19.65 14.69
CA SER A 296 13.65 19.76 16.09
C SER A 296 13.39 18.40 16.73
N VAL A 297 12.74 17.47 16.01
CA VAL A 297 12.53 16.10 16.47
C VAL A 297 13.85 15.36 16.60
N MET A 298 14.75 15.53 15.63
CA MET A 298 16.10 14.94 15.69
C MET A 298 16.86 15.41 16.93
N ALA A 299 16.92 16.73 17.16
CA ALA A 299 17.58 17.30 18.32
C ALA A 299 16.96 16.80 19.64
N ALA A 300 15.63 16.66 19.71
CA ALA A 300 14.95 16.11 20.88
C ALA A 300 15.33 14.64 21.13
N VAL A 301 15.37 13.82 20.08
CA VAL A 301 15.78 12.40 20.15
C VAL A 301 17.25 12.28 20.56
N GLU A 302 18.15 13.08 19.98
CA GLU A 302 19.56 13.12 20.42
C GLU A 302 19.69 13.54 21.88
N ALA A 303 18.92 14.53 22.32
CA ALA A 303 18.93 14.97 23.70
C ALA A 303 18.45 13.85 24.65
N ALA A 304 17.40 13.11 24.27
CA ALA A 304 16.93 11.94 25.01
C ALA A 304 17.99 10.83 25.05
N ARG A 305 18.70 10.61 23.94
CA ARG A 305 19.79 9.62 23.85
C ARG A 305 20.91 9.89 24.86
N ARG A 306 21.25 11.17 25.07
CA ARG A 306 22.24 11.60 26.06
C ARG A 306 21.78 11.40 27.51
N ARG A 307 20.47 11.22 27.73
CA ARG A 307 19.86 10.99 29.06
C ARG A 307 19.51 9.52 29.30
N ILE A 308 19.91 8.60 28.42
CA ILE A 308 19.69 7.18 28.63
C ILE A 308 20.46 6.73 29.90
N PRO A 309 19.80 6.00 30.82
CA PRO A 309 20.47 5.43 31.99
C PRO A 309 21.62 4.49 31.60
N PRO A 310 22.75 4.49 32.34
CA PRO A 310 23.93 3.68 32.00
C PRO A 310 23.64 2.19 31.80
N GLU A 311 22.66 1.62 32.52
CA GLU A 311 22.26 0.22 32.40
C GLU A 311 21.58 -0.12 31.06
N LEU A 312 21.12 0.88 30.32
CA LEU A 312 20.55 0.74 28.97
C LEU A 312 21.51 1.22 27.88
N ASP A 313 22.58 1.93 28.23
CA ASP A 313 23.60 2.41 27.30
C ASP A 313 24.68 1.35 27.04
N LEU A 314 24.26 0.23 26.45
CA LEU A 314 25.15 -0.90 26.18
C LEU A 314 26.01 -0.61 24.93
N PRO A 315 27.35 -0.72 25.00
CA PRO A 315 28.24 -0.44 23.86
C PRO A 315 27.96 -1.28 22.61
N GLU A 316 27.38 -2.47 22.79
CA GLU A 316 27.07 -3.40 21.70
C GLU A 316 25.76 -3.06 20.97
N LEU A 317 24.89 -2.22 21.56
CA LEU A 317 23.64 -1.80 20.94
C LEU A 317 23.81 -0.42 20.32
N LEU A 318 23.88 -0.40 18.99
CA LEU A 318 24.12 0.83 18.25
C LEU A 318 22.90 1.75 18.27
N PHE A 319 23.15 3.04 18.08
CA PHE A 319 22.13 4.05 17.93
C PHE A 319 22.40 4.87 16.67
N ALA A 320 21.40 4.96 15.81
CA ALA A 320 21.45 5.76 14.59
C ALA A 320 20.24 6.68 14.52
N ILE A 321 20.44 7.87 13.94
CA ILE A 321 19.38 8.84 13.70
C ILE A 321 19.47 9.34 12.26
N GLY A 322 18.33 9.48 11.60
CA GLY A 322 18.25 9.92 10.21
C GLY A 322 17.12 10.91 9.97
N ASP A 323 17.33 11.82 9.02
CA ASP A 323 16.26 12.66 8.48
C ASP A 323 15.38 11.80 7.54
N PHE A 324 14.15 11.56 7.98
CA PHE A 324 13.20 10.72 7.26
C PHE A 324 12.81 11.32 5.90
N ASP A 325 12.54 12.63 5.84
CA ASP A 325 12.03 13.25 4.61
C ASP A 325 13.16 13.39 3.58
N GLU A 326 14.39 13.73 4.00
CA GLU A 326 15.58 13.77 3.13
C GLU A 326 15.89 12.38 2.55
N GLN A 327 16.01 11.36 3.39
CA GLN A 327 16.32 10.00 2.95
C GLN A 327 15.22 9.45 2.02
N TRP A 328 13.96 9.74 2.30
CA TRP A 328 12.86 9.36 1.42
C TRP A 328 12.93 10.03 0.04
N GLN A 329 13.28 11.33 -0.02
CA GLN A 329 13.47 12.02 -1.31
C GLN A 329 14.67 11.49 -2.09
N GLN A 330 15.79 11.22 -1.41
CA GLN A 330 16.96 10.61 -2.03
C GLN A 330 16.60 9.25 -2.63
N PHE A 331 15.96 8.38 -1.86
CA PHE A 331 15.48 7.08 -2.31
C PHE A 331 14.59 7.19 -3.55
N LEU A 332 13.62 8.10 -3.55
CA LEU A 332 12.75 8.31 -4.71
C LEU A 332 13.52 8.78 -5.94
N THR A 333 14.50 9.65 -5.75
CA THR A 333 15.34 10.20 -6.84
C THR A 333 16.16 9.09 -7.49
N GLU A 334 16.89 8.32 -6.69
CA GLU A 334 17.70 7.19 -7.16
C GLU A 334 16.84 6.16 -7.89
N ARG A 335 15.68 5.83 -7.31
CA ARG A 335 14.78 4.84 -7.90
C ARG A 335 14.17 5.29 -9.22
N ARG A 336 13.82 6.57 -9.35
CA ARG A 336 13.35 7.15 -10.62
C ARG A 336 14.46 7.13 -11.67
N ALA A 337 15.70 7.48 -11.31
CA ALA A 337 16.84 7.40 -12.21
C ALA A 337 17.03 5.96 -12.75
N VAL A 338 16.94 4.95 -11.88
CA VAL A 338 17.01 3.53 -12.29
C VAL A 338 15.86 3.14 -13.22
N ARG A 339 14.63 3.59 -12.96
CA ARG A 339 13.47 3.31 -13.83
C ARG A 339 13.65 3.93 -15.21
N GLU A 340 14.08 5.18 -15.30
CA GLU A 340 14.31 5.87 -16.57
C GLU A 340 15.47 5.24 -17.36
N ALA A 341 16.56 4.87 -16.69
CA ALA A 341 17.66 4.13 -17.32
C ALA A 341 17.19 2.78 -17.92
N ARG A 342 16.35 2.03 -17.17
CA ARG A 342 15.75 0.78 -17.68
C ARG A 342 14.84 1.01 -18.87
N LYS A 343 14.07 2.10 -18.89
CA LYS A 343 13.19 2.47 -19.99
C LYS A 343 13.99 2.84 -21.24
N ALA A 344 15.02 3.67 -21.11
CA ALA A 344 15.92 4.03 -22.21
C ALA A 344 16.57 2.78 -22.84
N ASN A 345 17.04 1.85 -22.01
CA ASN A 345 17.64 0.59 -22.49
C ASN A 345 16.63 -0.31 -23.21
N ARG A 346 15.36 -0.34 -22.78
CA ARG A 346 14.30 -1.07 -23.51
C ARG A 346 14.03 -0.45 -24.87
N HIS A 347 13.92 0.88 -24.96
CA HIS A 347 13.74 1.57 -26.23
C HIS A 347 14.89 1.31 -27.21
N ALA A 348 16.14 1.36 -26.73
CA ALA A 348 17.31 1.05 -27.56
C ALA A 348 17.27 -0.38 -28.13
N ARG A 349 16.88 -1.37 -27.31
CA ARG A 349 16.74 -2.77 -27.75
C ARG A 349 15.59 -2.97 -28.75
N THR A 350 14.45 -2.31 -28.54
CA THR A 350 13.32 -2.37 -29.48
C THR A 350 13.68 -1.75 -30.83
N VAL A 351 14.37 -0.61 -30.84
CA VAL A 351 14.82 0.05 -32.08
C VAL A 351 15.79 -0.83 -32.86
N LEU A 352 16.76 -1.47 -32.18
CA LEU A 352 17.70 -2.41 -32.80
C LEU A 352 17.03 -3.68 -33.34
N HIS A 353 15.92 -4.13 -32.74
CA HIS A 353 15.16 -5.29 -33.22
C HIS A 353 14.33 -4.94 -34.46
N ILE A 354 13.67 -3.78 -34.46
CA ILE A 354 12.91 -3.27 -35.61
C ILE A 354 13.84 -3.02 -36.80
N SER A 355 15.06 -2.49 -36.56
CA SER A 355 16.03 -2.26 -37.64
C SER A 355 16.56 -3.55 -38.27
N LYS A 356 16.60 -4.66 -37.51
CA LYS A 356 17.03 -5.98 -38.01
C LYS A 356 15.93 -6.75 -38.74
N GLU A 357 14.66 -6.48 -38.44
CA GLU A 357 13.52 -7.06 -39.19
C GLU A 357 13.20 -6.26 -40.47
N ALA A 358 13.67 -5.02 -40.56
CA ALA A 358 13.54 -4.16 -41.74
C ALA A 358 14.76 -4.20 -42.69
N SER A 359 15.77 -5.04 -42.39
CA SER A 359 16.93 -5.33 -43.25
C SER A 359 16.81 -6.75 -43.78
#